data_AF-A0AAJ2DCM5-F1
#
_entry.id   AF-A0AAJ2DCM5-F1
#
_cell.length_a   1.000
_cell.length_b   1.000
_cell.length_c   1.000
_cell.angle_alpha   90.00
_cell.angle_beta   90.00
_cell.angle_gamma   90.00
#
_symmetry.space_group_name_H-M   'P 1'
#
loop_
_entity.id
_entity.type
_entity.pdbx_description
1 polymer ?
#
loop_
_entity_poly.entity_id
_entity_poly.type
_entity_poly.pdbx_seq_one_letter_code
_entity_poly.pdbx_strand_id
1 'polypeptide(L)'
;MINKFCKINSTSNFPKWDGGDFALWKFFPDDEVLVTGESRLWAYKAAFLQYNKDRILKYAQKERIPALLLGGVAVAEVAGTPERAKAYGVLQAYQLIDYFKNTGNTKSNATSVGSLAIQLRAAAETLGIDPRTLSSTQQLQLANCLLDDDFNISVVAKHLRELIVYDNPGITDTVNITDEQLVIAASRYNRGIERNRDDFVASMNAEIGNPIRDYSSYGRTIIKRRDIIKKILGI
;
A
#
# COMPACT_ATOMS: atom_id res chain seq x y z
N MET A 1 27.18 5.07 3.21
CA MET A 1 26.75 3.89 4.01
C MET A 1 26.05 2.91 3.09
N ILE A 2 26.39 1.62 3.16
CA ILE A 2 25.68 0.56 2.43
C ILE A 2 24.33 0.33 3.11
N ASN A 3 23.22 0.39 2.34
CA ASN A 3 21.89 0.06 2.86
C ASN A 3 21.78 -1.45 3.06
N LYS A 4 21.31 -1.88 4.24
CA LYS A 4 21.25 -3.29 4.63
C LYS A 4 20.07 -4.05 4.03
N PHE A 5 19.04 -3.36 3.52
CA PHE A 5 17.79 -3.97 3.05
C PHE A 5 17.70 -4.06 1.53
N CYS A 6 18.27 -3.09 0.82
CA CYS A 6 18.27 -3.08 -0.64
C CYS A 6 19.56 -2.44 -1.16
N LYS A 7 19.93 -2.79 -2.39
CA LYS A 7 20.83 -1.94 -3.17
C LYS A 7 19.99 -0.75 -3.63
N ILE A 8 20.31 0.45 -3.16
CA ILE A 8 19.69 1.68 -3.67
C ILE A 8 20.25 1.91 -5.08
N ASN A 9 19.73 1.15 -6.04
CA ASN A 9 19.79 1.55 -7.43
C ASN A 9 18.60 2.47 -7.60
N SER A 10 18.82 3.70 -8.06
CA SER A 10 17.77 4.69 -8.33
C SER A 10 16.94 4.29 -9.57
N THR A 11 16.33 3.11 -9.55
CA THR A 11 15.72 2.47 -10.74
C THR A 11 14.26 2.79 -10.93
N SER A 12 13.57 3.28 -9.90
CA SER A 12 12.24 3.86 -10.09
C SER A 12 12.35 5.26 -10.71
N ASN A 13 12.39 5.32 -12.04
CA ASN A 13 12.35 6.57 -12.80
C ASN A 13 10.93 7.19 -12.88
N PHE A 14 9.91 6.53 -12.31
CA PHE A 14 8.57 7.09 -12.28
C PHE A 14 8.54 8.35 -11.41
N PRO A 15 7.97 9.47 -11.89
CA PRO A 15 7.80 10.67 -11.08
C PRO A 15 7.02 10.38 -9.79
N LYS A 16 7.56 10.80 -8.65
CA LYS A 16 6.89 10.62 -7.36
C LYS A 16 5.88 11.72 -7.13
N TRP A 17 4.72 11.36 -6.58
CA TRP A 17 3.68 12.32 -6.21
C TRP A 17 4.24 13.33 -5.21
N ASP A 18 4.34 14.58 -5.62
CA ASP A 18 5.00 15.64 -4.87
C ASP A 18 4.04 16.73 -4.37
N GLY A 19 4.60 17.82 -3.85
CA GLY A 19 3.80 18.95 -3.34
C GLY A 19 3.06 19.71 -4.44
N GLY A 20 3.61 19.77 -5.67
CA GLY A 20 2.96 20.39 -6.82
C GLY A 20 1.78 19.56 -7.30
N ASP A 21 1.95 18.24 -7.40
CA ASP A 21 0.85 17.30 -7.66
C ASP A 21 -0.28 17.45 -6.64
N PHE A 22 0.08 17.47 -5.35
CA PHE A 22 -0.89 17.66 -4.28
C PHE A 22 -1.63 18.99 -4.40
N ALA A 23 -0.95 20.08 -4.75
CA ALA A 23 -1.57 21.39 -4.93
C ALA A 23 -2.55 21.40 -6.12
N LEU A 24 -2.16 20.84 -7.28
CA LEU A 24 -3.02 20.72 -8.46
C LEU A 24 -4.26 19.87 -8.22
N TRP A 25 -4.14 18.84 -7.39
CA TRP A 25 -5.30 18.03 -6.99
C TRP A 25 -6.19 18.73 -5.96
N LYS A 26 -5.60 19.34 -4.92
CA LYS A 26 -6.37 19.78 -3.74
C LYS A 26 -6.94 21.19 -3.86
N PHE A 27 -6.30 22.07 -4.62
CA PHE A 27 -6.61 23.51 -4.62
C PHE A 27 -7.20 24.04 -5.92
N PHE A 28 -7.22 23.24 -6.98
CA PHE A 28 -7.80 23.62 -8.27
C PHE A 28 -9.08 22.82 -8.54
N PRO A 29 -10.04 23.39 -9.29
CA PRO A 29 -11.23 22.66 -9.73
C PRO A 29 -10.85 21.44 -10.57
N ASP A 30 -11.73 20.45 -10.61
CA ASP A 30 -11.56 19.29 -11.49
C ASP A 30 -11.70 19.71 -12.96
N ASP A 31 -10.67 19.42 -13.75
CA ASP A 31 -10.61 19.73 -15.18
C ASP A 31 -9.74 18.69 -15.88
N GLU A 32 -10.33 17.98 -16.84
CA GLU A 32 -9.67 16.90 -17.57
C GLU A 32 -8.60 17.41 -18.55
N VAL A 33 -8.77 18.61 -19.10
CA VAL A 33 -7.87 19.20 -20.09
C VAL A 33 -6.63 19.77 -19.42
N LEU A 34 -6.83 20.47 -18.29
CA LEU A 34 -5.74 21.02 -17.48
C LEU A 34 -5.14 19.99 -16.52
N VAL A 35 -5.80 18.83 -16.36
CA VAL A 35 -5.39 17.74 -15.48
C VAL A 35 -5.23 18.24 -14.05
N THR A 36 -6.29 18.87 -13.53
CA THR A 36 -6.40 19.37 -12.14
C THR A 36 -7.52 18.65 -11.40
N GLY A 37 -7.61 18.81 -10.07
CA GLY A 37 -8.61 18.11 -9.27
C GLY A 37 -8.51 16.59 -9.36
N GLU A 38 -9.65 15.89 -9.35
CA GLU A 38 -9.70 14.43 -9.39
C GLU A 38 -9.07 13.83 -10.65
N SER A 39 -9.09 14.57 -11.76
CA SER A 39 -8.43 14.23 -13.00
C SER A 39 -6.91 14.12 -12.82
N ARG A 40 -6.29 15.01 -12.02
CA ARG A 40 -4.86 14.90 -11.66
C ARG A 40 -4.57 13.62 -10.91
N LEU A 41 -5.39 13.34 -9.89
CA LEU A 41 -5.24 12.16 -9.04
C LEU A 41 -5.36 10.88 -9.85
N TRP A 42 -6.37 10.79 -10.72
CA TRP A 42 -6.60 9.63 -11.57
C TRP A 42 -5.56 9.45 -12.66
N ALA A 43 -5.12 10.54 -13.31
CA ALA A 43 -4.06 10.49 -14.31
C ALA A 43 -2.78 9.90 -13.70
N TYR A 44 -2.41 10.33 -12.49
CA TYR A 44 -1.26 9.78 -11.79
C TYR A 44 -1.44 8.31 -11.42
N LYS A 45 -2.58 7.94 -10.80
CA LYS A 45 -2.88 6.53 -10.44
C LYS A 45 -2.82 5.60 -11.66
N ALA A 46 -3.40 6.02 -12.78
CA ALA A 46 -3.40 5.25 -14.02
C ALA A 46 -1.99 5.16 -14.63
N ALA A 47 -1.25 6.27 -14.67
CA ALA A 47 0.13 6.29 -15.18
C ALA A 47 1.06 5.41 -14.33
N PHE A 48 0.93 5.43 -13.01
CA PHE A 48 1.69 4.57 -12.11
C PHE A 48 1.40 3.10 -12.41
N LEU A 49 0.12 2.73 -12.50
CA LEU A 49 -0.29 1.35 -12.76
C LEU A 49 0.22 0.88 -14.14
N GLN A 50 0.14 1.73 -15.16
CA GLN A 50 0.64 1.44 -16.50
C GLN A 50 2.17 1.28 -16.52
N TYR A 51 2.91 2.19 -15.88
CA TYR A 51 4.37 2.17 -15.84
C TYR A 51 4.89 0.94 -15.06
N ASN A 52 4.24 0.60 -13.95
CA ASN A 52 4.64 -0.51 -13.08
C ASN A 52 3.95 -1.84 -13.41
N LYS A 53 3.19 -1.91 -14.52
CA LYS A 53 2.43 -3.09 -14.93
C LYS A 53 3.24 -4.38 -14.86
N ASP A 54 4.40 -4.42 -15.53
CA ASP A 54 5.23 -5.63 -15.60
C ASP A 54 5.76 -6.05 -14.24
N ARG A 55 6.11 -5.08 -13.37
CA ARG A 55 6.53 -5.35 -11.99
C ARG A 55 5.38 -5.93 -11.16
N ILE A 56 4.19 -5.35 -11.28
CA ILE A 56 2.99 -5.82 -10.61
C ILE A 56 2.67 -7.26 -11.03
N LEU A 57 2.64 -7.54 -12.34
CA LEU A 57 2.36 -8.89 -12.84
C LEU A 57 3.44 -9.89 -12.40
N LYS A 58 4.71 -9.52 -12.50
CA LYS A 58 5.85 -10.34 -12.05
C LYS A 58 5.73 -10.69 -10.57
N TYR A 59 5.53 -9.72 -9.69
CA TYR A 59 5.48 -9.96 -8.25
C TYR A 59 4.18 -10.63 -7.80
N ALA A 60 3.05 -10.34 -8.46
CA ALA A 60 1.81 -11.08 -8.24
C ALA A 60 1.97 -12.57 -8.59
N GLN A 61 2.61 -12.88 -9.72
CA GLN A 61 2.91 -14.24 -10.12
C GLN A 61 3.89 -14.92 -9.13
N LYS A 62 4.98 -14.23 -8.77
CA LYS A 62 6.02 -14.75 -7.87
C LYS A 62 5.44 -15.13 -6.50
N GLU A 63 4.66 -14.24 -5.90
CA GLU A 63 4.05 -14.45 -4.58
C GLU A 63 2.72 -15.22 -4.67
N ARG A 64 2.32 -15.59 -5.89
CA ARG A 64 1.14 -16.38 -6.22
C ARG A 64 -0.14 -15.73 -5.65
N ILE A 65 -0.35 -14.45 -5.90
CA ILE A 65 -1.55 -13.69 -5.51
C ILE A 65 -2.29 -13.18 -6.76
N PRO A 66 -3.57 -12.75 -6.65
CA PRO A 66 -4.27 -12.20 -7.79
C PRO A 66 -3.64 -10.87 -8.20
N ALA A 67 -3.28 -10.71 -9.47
CA ALA A 67 -2.75 -9.44 -9.99
C ALA A 67 -3.73 -8.27 -9.79
N LEU A 68 -5.04 -8.54 -9.84
CA LEU A 68 -6.09 -7.58 -9.51
C LEU A 68 -5.95 -7.02 -8.09
N LEU A 69 -5.60 -7.86 -7.10
CA LEU A 69 -5.46 -7.42 -5.72
C LEU A 69 -4.27 -6.46 -5.59
N LEU A 70 -3.09 -6.84 -6.10
CA LEU A 70 -1.89 -6.01 -6.03
C LEU A 70 -2.06 -4.71 -6.82
N GLY A 71 -2.61 -4.76 -8.03
CA GLY A 71 -2.92 -3.57 -8.82
C GLY A 71 -3.99 -2.69 -8.19
N GLY A 72 -4.97 -3.29 -7.53
CA GLY A 72 -6.01 -2.59 -6.77
C GLY A 72 -5.44 -1.83 -5.58
N VAL A 73 -4.56 -2.46 -4.81
CA VAL A 73 -3.84 -1.80 -3.71
C VAL A 73 -2.96 -0.68 -4.24
N ALA A 74 -2.23 -0.89 -5.34
CA ALA A 74 -1.46 0.18 -5.98
C ALA A 74 -2.35 1.39 -6.33
N VAL A 75 -3.46 1.18 -7.01
CA VAL A 75 -4.38 2.26 -7.37
C VAL A 75 -4.99 2.94 -6.13
N ALA A 76 -5.29 2.18 -5.07
CA ALA A 76 -5.87 2.74 -3.86
C ALA A 76 -4.88 3.63 -3.09
N GLU A 77 -3.61 3.23 -3.01
CA GLU A 77 -2.60 3.88 -2.15
C GLU A 77 -1.81 4.99 -2.83
N VAL A 78 -1.54 4.89 -4.14
CA VAL A 78 -0.70 5.91 -4.79
C VAL A 78 -1.39 7.27 -4.81
N ALA A 79 -0.56 8.32 -4.74
CA ALA A 79 -0.95 9.72 -4.64
C ALA A 79 -1.67 10.11 -3.33
N GLY A 80 -2.26 11.30 -3.29
CA GLY A 80 -3.02 11.83 -2.15
C GLY A 80 -2.18 12.47 -1.04
N THR A 81 -0.94 12.03 -0.81
CA THR A 81 0.01 12.74 0.07
C THR A 81 1.41 12.67 -0.54
N PRO A 82 2.21 13.73 -0.50
CA PRO A 82 3.58 13.71 -1.02
C PRO A 82 4.40 12.54 -0.44
N GLU A 83 4.89 11.64 -1.29
CA GLU A 83 5.44 10.34 -0.86
C GLU A 83 6.64 10.49 0.10
N ARG A 84 7.52 11.45 -0.21
CA ARG A 84 8.74 11.70 0.56
C ARG A 84 8.48 12.35 1.93
N ALA A 85 7.33 13.02 2.11
CA ALA A 85 7.03 13.72 3.36
C ALA A 85 6.90 12.76 4.55
N LYS A 86 6.38 11.55 4.32
CA LYS A 86 6.25 10.52 5.37
C LYS A 86 7.62 9.96 5.79
N ALA A 87 8.49 9.65 4.82
CA ALA A 87 9.81 9.10 5.08
C ALA A 87 10.79 10.09 5.73
N TYR A 88 10.78 11.36 5.29
CA TYR A 88 11.77 12.36 5.72
C TYR A 88 11.26 13.42 6.69
N GLY A 89 9.97 13.41 7.04
CA GLY A 89 9.40 14.32 8.04
C GLY A 89 8.73 13.55 9.17
N VAL A 90 7.67 12.82 8.83
CA VAL A 90 6.82 12.13 9.83
C VAL A 90 7.61 11.06 10.58
N LEU A 91 8.37 10.21 9.88
CA LEU A 91 9.14 9.14 10.50
C LEU A 91 10.13 9.69 11.54
N GLN A 92 10.89 10.73 11.18
CA GLN A 92 11.90 11.32 12.06
C GLN A 92 11.26 11.97 13.30
N ALA A 93 10.12 12.65 13.11
CA ALA A 93 9.35 13.18 14.23
C ALA A 93 8.81 12.07 15.15
N TYR A 94 8.36 10.94 14.58
CA TYR A 94 7.87 9.81 15.37
C TYR A 94 8.99 9.06 16.09
N GLN A 95 10.17 8.94 15.50
CA GLN A 95 11.36 8.42 16.16
C GLN A 95 11.76 9.25 17.39
N LEU A 96 11.68 10.58 17.29
CA LEU A 96 11.91 11.47 18.44
C LEU A 96 10.87 11.24 19.54
N ILE A 97 9.58 11.14 19.17
CA ILE A 97 8.51 10.86 20.14
C ILE A 97 8.74 9.51 20.83
N ASP A 98 9.09 8.50 20.06
CA ASP A 98 9.35 7.14 20.55
C ASP A 98 10.53 7.13 21.55
N TYR A 99 11.60 7.85 21.22
CA TYR A 99 12.75 8.06 22.10
C TYR A 99 12.36 8.77 23.41
N PHE A 100 11.65 9.91 23.32
CA PHE A 100 11.28 10.70 24.50
C PHE A 100 10.22 10.05 25.38
N LYS A 101 9.30 9.27 24.81
CA LYS A 101 8.24 8.57 25.55
C LYS A 101 8.61 7.15 25.96
N ASN A 102 9.80 6.68 25.60
CA ASN A 102 10.26 5.32 25.83
C ASN A 102 9.25 4.25 25.35
N THR A 103 8.56 4.50 24.24
CA THR A 103 7.54 3.61 23.66
C THR A 103 8.13 2.53 22.75
N GLY A 104 9.46 2.36 22.76
CA GLY A 104 10.18 1.56 21.77
C GLY A 104 9.95 2.12 20.38
N ASN A 105 9.68 1.27 19.39
CA ASN A 105 9.44 1.69 18.00
C ASN A 105 7.95 1.78 17.64
N THR A 106 7.05 1.88 18.62
CA THR A 106 5.61 1.70 18.39
C THR A 106 5.06 2.72 17.38
N LYS A 107 5.37 4.01 17.56
CA LYS A 107 4.80 5.07 16.71
C LYS A 107 5.50 5.14 15.36
N SER A 108 6.82 5.07 15.35
CA SER A 108 7.65 5.09 14.14
C SER A 108 7.34 3.91 13.21
N ASN A 109 7.14 2.70 13.75
CA ASN A 109 6.80 1.51 12.95
C ASN A 109 5.41 1.57 12.28
N ALA A 110 4.48 2.38 12.81
CA ALA A 110 3.18 2.61 12.19
C ALA A 110 3.24 3.56 10.97
N THR A 111 4.42 4.12 10.65
CA THR A 111 4.58 5.02 9.50
C THR A 111 4.50 4.24 8.19
N SER A 112 3.53 4.59 7.36
CA SER A 112 3.39 4.11 5.98
C SER A 112 4.33 4.83 5.02
N VAL A 113 5.11 4.09 4.22
CA VAL A 113 6.13 4.64 3.31
C VAL A 113 6.06 3.98 1.93
N GLY A 114 6.47 4.72 0.90
CA GLY A 114 6.48 4.27 -0.49
C GLY A 114 5.17 4.53 -1.20
N SER A 115 5.17 4.25 -2.51
CA SER A 115 4.00 4.49 -3.37
C SER A 115 2.79 3.66 -2.96
N LEU A 116 2.99 2.42 -2.49
CA LEU A 116 1.92 1.56 -1.97
C LEU A 116 1.69 1.74 -0.46
N ALA A 117 2.36 2.70 0.19
CA ALA A 117 2.11 3.11 1.58
C ALA A 117 2.11 1.97 2.63
N ILE A 118 2.96 0.96 2.47
CA ILE A 118 3.11 -0.11 3.48
C ILE A 118 3.73 0.44 4.77
N GLN A 119 3.22 0.00 5.92
CA GLN A 119 3.78 0.35 7.23
C GLN A 119 5.18 -0.25 7.41
N LEU A 120 6.10 0.48 8.05
CA LEU A 120 7.43 -0.04 8.38
C LEU A 120 7.37 -1.32 9.21
N ARG A 121 6.39 -1.43 10.12
CA ARG A 121 6.11 -2.65 10.88
C ARG A 121 5.85 -3.84 9.96
N ALA A 122 4.84 -3.71 9.11
CA ALA A 122 4.40 -4.76 8.19
C ALA A 122 5.51 -5.14 7.20
N ALA A 123 6.23 -4.15 6.68
CA ALA A 123 7.37 -4.39 5.80
C ALA A 123 8.49 -5.18 6.51
N ALA A 124 8.84 -4.83 7.75
CA ALA A 124 9.86 -5.54 8.52
C ALA A 124 9.44 -6.97 8.86
N GLU A 125 8.19 -7.16 9.34
CA GLU A 125 7.62 -8.48 9.63
C GLU A 125 7.62 -9.37 8.37
N THR A 126 7.19 -8.82 7.23
CA THR A 126 7.20 -9.50 5.91
C THR A 126 8.62 -9.90 5.49
N LEU A 127 9.63 -9.13 5.87
CA LEU A 127 11.05 -9.41 5.60
C LEU A 127 11.68 -10.35 6.65
N GLY A 128 10.91 -10.83 7.63
CA GLY A 128 11.38 -11.74 8.68
C GLY A 128 12.21 -11.05 9.77
N ILE A 129 12.02 -9.74 9.97
CA ILE A 129 12.75 -8.93 10.94
C ILE A 129 11.79 -8.51 12.05
N ASP A 130 12.23 -8.62 13.32
CA ASP A 130 11.44 -8.08 14.43
C ASP A 130 11.43 -6.54 14.37
N PRO A 131 10.28 -5.89 14.09
CA PRO A 131 10.19 -4.44 13.93
C PRO A 131 10.57 -3.67 15.21
N ARG A 132 10.50 -4.31 16.39
CA ARG A 132 10.88 -3.71 17.68
C ARG A 132 12.38 -3.60 17.87
N THR A 133 13.16 -4.35 17.09
CA THR A 133 14.63 -4.36 17.17
C THR A 133 15.30 -3.41 16.18
N LEU A 134 14.54 -2.78 15.28
CA LEU A 134 15.08 -1.86 14.30
C LEU A 134 15.62 -0.59 14.98
N SER A 135 16.87 -0.22 14.70
CA SER A 135 17.36 1.11 15.06
C SER A 135 16.72 2.18 14.19
N SER A 136 16.74 3.44 14.63
CA SER A 136 16.24 4.58 13.84
C SER A 136 16.91 4.66 12.45
N THR A 137 18.21 4.32 12.38
CA THR A 137 18.94 4.22 11.11
C THR A 137 18.42 3.09 10.23
N GLN A 138 18.11 1.93 10.80
CA GLN A 138 17.55 0.82 10.04
C GLN A 138 16.14 1.13 9.55
N GLN A 139 15.30 1.78 10.37
CA GLN A 139 13.98 2.25 9.92
C GLN A 139 14.11 3.23 8.75
N LEU A 140 15.04 4.18 8.80
CA LEU A 140 15.28 5.11 7.68
C LEU A 140 15.82 4.39 6.44
N GLN A 141 16.72 3.42 6.60
CA GLN A 141 17.22 2.61 5.50
C GLN A 141 16.11 1.80 4.84
N LEU A 142 15.23 1.19 5.62
CA LEU A 142 14.05 0.47 5.12
C LEU A 142 13.08 1.44 4.42
N ALA A 143 12.80 2.59 5.02
CA ALA A 143 11.98 3.64 4.41
C ALA A 143 12.52 4.09 3.05
N ASN A 144 13.85 4.28 2.95
CA ASN A 144 14.50 4.62 1.68
C ASN A 144 14.35 3.51 0.63
N CYS A 145 14.42 2.24 1.03
CA CYS A 145 14.17 1.12 0.11
C CYS A 145 12.71 1.08 -0.34
N LEU A 146 11.75 1.37 0.55
CA LEU A 146 10.33 1.42 0.22
C LEU A 146 9.96 2.59 -0.72
N LEU A 147 10.83 3.59 -0.90
CA LEU A 147 10.64 4.63 -1.91
C LEU A 147 10.95 4.15 -3.34
N ASP A 148 11.67 3.03 -3.50
CA ASP A 148 11.86 2.39 -4.80
C ASP A 148 10.65 1.50 -5.13
N ASP A 149 10.02 1.73 -6.29
CA ASP A 149 8.80 1.04 -6.69
C ASP A 149 8.98 -0.48 -6.80
N ASP A 150 10.12 -0.95 -7.32
CA ASP A 150 10.35 -2.39 -7.50
C ASP A 150 10.43 -3.09 -6.14
N PHE A 151 11.20 -2.53 -5.21
CA PHE A 151 11.28 -3.03 -3.84
C PHE A 151 9.91 -2.93 -3.14
N ASN A 152 9.24 -1.79 -3.22
CA ASN A 152 7.96 -1.56 -2.56
C ASN A 152 6.87 -2.52 -3.04
N ILE A 153 6.70 -2.66 -4.36
CA ILE A 153 5.73 -3.60 -4.95
C ILE A 153 6.05 -5.04 -4.55
N SER A 154 7.33 -5.42 -4.52
CA SER A 154 7.73 -6.78 -4.13
C SER A 154 7.36 -7.13 -2.68
N VAL A 155 7.60 -6.20 -1.74
CA VAL A 155 7.28 -6.41 -0.33
C VAL A 155 5.77 -6.41 -0.13
N VAL A 156 5.03 -5.52 -0.80
CA VAL A 156 3.57 -5.48 -0.71
C VAL A 156 2.93 -6.75 -1.27
N ALA A 157 3.44 -7.28 -2.39
CA ALA A 157 2.96 -8.54 -2.93
C ALA A 157 3.11 -9.69 -1.93
N LYS A 158 4.27 -9.78 -1.27
CA LYS A 158 4.53 -10.79 -0.24
C LYS A 158 3.62 -10.59 0.98
N HIS A 159 3.46 -9.36 1.43
CA HIS A 159 2.58 -9.06 2.56
C HIS A 159 1.11 -9.41 2.27
N LEU A 160 0.61 -9.09 1.07
CA LEU A 160 -0.76 -9.45 0.65
C LEU A 160 -0.95 -10.98 0.62
N ARG A 161 0.08 -11.74 0.23
CA ARG A 161 0.04 -13.20 0.32
C ARG A 161 -0.15 -13.67 1.76
N GLU A 162 0.61 -13.11 2.70
CA GLU A 162 0.48 -13.43 4.13
C GLU A 162 -0.92 -13.11 4.66
N LEU A 163 -1.51 -11.98 4.26
CA LEU A 163 -2.87 -11.59 4.64
C LEU A 163 -3.94 -12.53 4.07
N ILE A 164 -3.79 -12.99 2.81
CA ILE A 164 -4.69 -14.00 2.23
C ILE A 164 -4.65 -15.29 3.06
N VAL A 165 -3.45 -15.78 3.38
CA VAL A 165 -3.28 -17.02 4.15
C VAL A 165 -3.79 -16.87 5.58
N TYR A 166 -3.60 -15.71 6.19
CA TYR A 166 -4.04 -15.40 7.55
C TYR A 166 -5.56 -15.59 7.73
N ASP A 167 -6.37 -14.99 6.85
CA ASP A 167 -7.85 -15.10 6.93
C ASP A 167 -8.40 -16.38 6.24
N ASN A 168 -7.53 -17.21 5.64
CA ASN A 168 -7.91 -18.45 4.96
C ASN A 168 -6.92 -19.60 5.26
N PRO A 169 -6.86 -20.11 6.50
CA PRO A 169 -5.97 -21.21 6.86
C PRO A 169 -6.22 -22.45 5.99
N GLY A 170 -5.15 -23.02 5.43
CA GLY A 170 -5.22 -24.21 4.58
C GLY A 170 -5.52 -23.95 3.09
N ILE A 171 -5.63 -22.68 2.66
CA ILE A 171 -5.79 -22.34 1.25
C ILE A 171 -4.58 -22.81 0.43
N THR A 172 -4.84 -23.54 -0.66
CA THR A 172 -3.80 -24.09 -1.56
C THR A 172 -3.60 -23.24 -2.81
N ASP A 173 -4.67 -22.62 -3.32
CA ASP A 173 -4.64 -21.67 -4.43
C ASP A 173 -5.01 -20.26 -3.95
N THR A 174 -4.01 -19.40 -3.90
CA THR A 174 -4.13 -17.98 -3.54
C THR A 174 -4.14 -17.08 -4.76
N VAL A 175 -4.03 -17.61 -5.97
CA VAL A 175 -4.14 -16.84 -7.22
C VAL A 175 -5.62 -16.65 -7.57
N ASN A 176 -6.41 -17.72 -7.41
CA ASN A 176 -7.84 -17.72 -7.71
C ASN A 176 -8.67 -17.66 -6.41
N ILE A 177 -8.67 -16.50 -5.77
CA ILE A 177 -9.48 -16.25 -4.56
C ILE A 177 -10.83 -15.63 -4.93
N THR A 178 -11.81 -15.82 -4.06
CA THR A 178 -13.14 -15.21 -4.18
C THR A 178 -13.10 -13.68 -3.97
N ASP A 179 -14.14 -13.00 -4.41
CA ASP A 179 -14.29 -11.55 -4.18
C ASP A 179 -14.32 -11.20 -2.69
N GLU A 180 -14.95 -12.03 -1.85
CA GLU A 180 -14.92 -11.89 -0.39
C GLU A 180 -13.48 -11.93 0.12
N GLN A 181 -12.71 -12.95 -0.26
CA GLN A 181 -11.32 -13.10 0.16
C GLN A 181 -10.44 -11.94 -0.30
N LEU A 182 -10.65 -11.44 -1.53
CA LEU A 182 -9.96 -10.27 -2.07
C LEU A 182 -10.29 -9.02 -1.26
N VAL A 183 -11.58 -8.78 -0.99
CA VAL A 183 -12.03 -7.62 -0.20
C VAL A 183 -11.45 -7.65 1.20
N ILE A 184 -11.48 -8.80 1.87
CA ILE A 184 -10.91 -8.96 3.21
C ILE A 184 -9.40 -8.70 3.18
N ALA A 185 -8.65 -9.36 2.30
CA ALA A 185 -7.20 -9.17 2.20
C ALA A 185 -6.80 -7.71 1.91
N ALA A 186 -7.53 -7.03 1.01
CA ALA A 186 -7.32 -5.61 0.75
C ALA A 186 -7.67 -4.73 1.96
N SER A 187 -8.78 -5.01 2.65
CA SER A 187 -9.16 -4.28 3.85
C SER A 187 -8.17 -4.49 5.00
N ARG A 188 -7.60 -5.69 5.15
CA ARG A 188 -6.51 -5.97 6.09
C ARG A 188 -5.27 -5.17 5.79
N TYR A 189 -4.91 -5.03 4.52
CA TYR A 189 -3.77 -4.21 4.10
C TYR A 189 -3.92 -2.76 4.61
N ASN A 190 -5.13 -2.22 4.50
CA ASN A 190 -5.42 -0.84 4.93
C ASN A 190 -5.59 -0.69 6.45
N ARG A 191 -6.15 -1.69 7.15
CA ARG A 191 -6.63 -1.55 8.54
C ARG A 191 -5.90 -2.41 9.57
N GLY A 192 -5.06 -3.34 9.14
CA GLY A 192 -4.39 -4.30 10.02
C GLY A 192 -5.21 -5.56 10.34
N ILE A 193 -4.60 -6.44 11.15
CA ILE A 193 -5.11 -7.78 11.48
C ILE A 193 -5.92 -7.83 12.77
N GLU A 194 -6.01 -6.72 13.50
CA GLU A 194 -6.57 -6.64 14.86
C GLU A 194 -8.08 -6.87 14.89
N ARG A 195 -8.79 -6.47 13.82
CA ARG A 195 -10.24 -6.66 13.69
C ARG A 195 -10.61 -8.12 13.44
N ASN A 196 -11.77 -8.58 13.93
CA ASN A 196 -12.23 -9.94 13.61
C ASN A 196 -12.60 -10.05 12.11
N ARG A 197 -12.30 -11.19 11.48
CA ARG A 197 -12.71 -11.50 10.10
C ARG A 197 -14.21 -11.33 9.90
N ASP A 198 -15.03 -11.76 10.86
CA ASP A 198 -16.49 -11.75 10.75
C ASP A 198 -17.05 -10.31 10.69
N ASP A 199 -16.35 -9.33 11.26
CA ASP A 199 -16.74 -7.92 11.11
C ASP A 199 -16.64 -7.45 9.65
N PHE A 200 -15.66 -7.95 8.88
CA PHE A 200 -15.54 -7.63 7.46
C PHE A 200 -16.66 -8.31 6.66
N VAL A 201 -17.01 -9.55 7.00
CA VAL A 201 -18.14 -10.27 6.39
C VAL A 201 -19.45 -9.51 6.64
N ALA A 202 -19.72 -9.14 7.89
CA ALA A 202 -20.87 -8.32 8.26
C ALA A 202 -20.86 -6.96 7.52
N SER A 203 -19.69 -6.33 7.43
CA SER A 203 -19.50 -5.06 6.72
C SER A 203 -19.88 -5.13 5.23
N MET A 204 -19.55 -6.23 4.55
CA MET A 204 -19.90 -6.40 3.13
C MET A 204 -21.41 -6.53 2.93
N ASN A 205 -22.08 -7.26 3.82
CA ASN A 205 -23.51 -7.55 3.76
C ASN A 205 -24.40 -6.43 4.32
N ALA A 206 -23.84 -5.47 5.05
CA ALA A 206 -24.60 -4.38 5.65
C ALA A 206 -25.22 -3.42 4.61
N GLU A 207 -26.36 -2.82 4.92
CA GLU A 207 -27.04 -1.85 4.06
C GLU A 207 -26.25 -0.55 3.86
N ILE A 208 -26.39 0.06 2.68
CA ILE A 208 -25.75 1.35 2.36
C ILE A 208 -26.18 2.40 3.39
N GLY A 209 -25.20 3.13 3.94
CA GLY A 209 -25.43 4.09 5.03
C GLY A 209 -25.09 3.54 6.42
N ASN A 210 -25.00 2.22 6.58
CA ASN A 210 -24.56 1.64 7.85
C ASN A 210 -23.06 1.92 8.10
N PRO A 211 -22.67 2.48 9.28
CA PRO A 211 -21.27 2.78 9.60
C PRO A 211 -20.33 1.57 9.50
N ILE A 212 -20.80 0.35 9.77
CA ILE A 212 -19.93 -0.84 9.72
C ILE A 212 -19.43 -1.14 8.31
N ARG A 213 -20.07 -0.59 7.26
CA ARG A 213 -19.60 -0.70 5.88
C ARG A 213 -18.19 -0.16 5.69
N ASP A 214 -17.72 0.72 6.58
CA ASP A 214 -16.38 1.26 6.48
C ASP A 214 -15.27 0.20 6.61
N TYR A 215 -15.53 -0.93 7.29
CA TYR A 215 -14.51 -1.98 7.47
C TYR A 215 -14.10 -2.63 6.14
N SER A 216 -15.05 -2.85 5.23
CA SER A 216 -14.83 -3.42 3.90
C SER A 216 -14.69 -2.35 2.79
N SER A 217 -14.77 -1.05 3.10
CA SER A 217 -14.86 0.03 2.10
C SER A 217 -13.67 0.06 1.14
N TYR A 218 -12.48 -0.18 1.68
CA TYR A 218 -11.24 -0.25 0.92
C TYR A 218 -11.27 -1.36 -0.14
N GLY A 219 -11.47 -2.61 0.27
CA GLY A 219 -11.54 -3.74 -0.67
C GLY A 219 -12.70 -3.62 -1.67
N ARG A 220 -13.87 -3.16 -1.23
CA ARG A 220 -15.01 -2.92 -2.14
C ARG A 220 -14.69 -1.88 -3.21
N THR A 221 -13.86 -0.89 -2.91
CA THR A 221 -13.43 0.12 -3.90
C THR A 221 -12.56 -0.50 -5.00
N ILE A 222 -11.71 -1.48 -4.67
CA ILE A 222 -10.95 -2.23 -5.66
C ILE A 222 -11.89 -3.03 -6.57
N ILE A 223 -12.88 -3.72 -5.98
CA ILE A 223 -13.88 -4.47 -6.74
C ILE A 223 -14.66 -3.55 -7.70
N LYS A 224 -15.09 -2.37 -7.24
CA LYS A 224 -15.75 -1.36 -8.09
C LYS A 224 -14.91 -0.91 -9.28
N ARG A 225 -13.58 -0.91 -9.15
CA ARG A 225 -12.64 -0.46 -10.19
C ARG A 225 -12.02 -1.61 -10.98
N ARG A 226 -12.50 -2.84 -10.77
CA ARG A 226 -11.93 -4.06 -11.33
C ARG A 226 -11.64 -3.95 -12.82
N ASP A 227 -12.63 -3.58 -13.62
CA ASP A 227 -12.52 -3.64 -15.07
C ASP A 227 -11.47 -2.64 -15.60
N ILE A 228 -11.38 -1.46 -14.98
CA ILE A 228 -10.37 -0.45 -15.34
C ILE A 228 -8.97 -0.94 -14.96
N ILE A 229 -8.81 -1.49 -13.75
CA ILE A 229 -7.52 -2.03 -13.29
C ILE A 229 -7.08 -3.17 -14.21
N LYS A 230 -7.99 -4.11 -14.50
CA LYS A 230 -7.76 -5.23 -15.42
C LYS A 230 -7.36 -4.74 -16.81
N LYS A 231 -8.07 -3.75 -17.35
CA LYS A 231 -7.76 -3.15 -18.66
C LYS A 231 -6.34 -2.57 -18.71
N ILE A 232 -5.94 -1.80 -17.70
CA ILE A 232 -4.58 -1.22 -17.64
C ILE A 232 -3.53 -2.34 -17.51
N LEU A 233 -3.78 -3.32 -16.64
CA LEU A 233 -2.89 -4.46 -16.45
C LEU A 233 -2.90 -5.47 -17.60
N GLY A 234 -3.89 -5.42 -18.50
CA GLY A 234 -4.05 -6.38 -19.60
C GLY A 234 -4.30 -7.82 -19.13
N ILE A 235 -5.17 -8.01 -18.13
CA ILE A 235 -5.57 -9.31 -17.55
C ILE A 235 -7.09 -9.49 -17.51
#